data_AF-A0A223V6Y1-F1
#
_entry.id   AF-A0A223V6Y1-F1
#
_cell.length_a   1.000
_cell.length_b   1.000
_cell.length_c   1.000
_cell.angle_alpha   90.00
_cell.angle_beta   90.00
_cell.angle_gamma   90.00
#
_symmetry.space_group_name_H-M   'P 1'
#
loop_
_entity.id
_entity.type
_entity.pdbx_description
1 polymer ?
#
loop_
_entity_poly.entity_id
_entity_poly.type
_entity_poly.pdbx_seq_one_letter_code
_entity_poly.pdbx_strand_id
1 'polypeptide(L)'
;MAVDQAVSDELKSVIVQLMQADCLKDFNLGGGTNLAIRHNHRVSTDIDLFSQGVVGVERLREMSAYFKSNFKDGLLGLLEENFGDDQMAFLRVNVQRNGVPIKNRHHPEYSIAPSHRNILQH
;
A
#
# COMPACT_ATOMS: atom_id res chain seq x y z
N MET A 1 -14.21 30.20 6.42
CA MET A 1 -12.82 29.77 6.20
C MET A 1 -12.81 28.27 6.35
N ALA A 2 -12.68 27.51 5.26
CA ALA A 2 -12.62 26.06 5.34
C ALA A 2 -11.29 25.72 6.03
N VAL A 3 -11.36 25.01 7.15
CA VAL A 3 -10.19 24.47 7.82
C VAL A 3 -9.49 23.60 6.78
N ASP A 4 -8.25 23.94 6.44
CA ASP A 4 -7.43 23.16 5.51
C ASP A 4 -7.18 21.80 6.17
N GLN A 5 -8.06 20.84 5.94
CA GLN A 5 -7.89 19.49 6.47
C GLN A 5 -6.71 18.86 5.74
N ALA A 6 -5.70 18.40 6.47
CA ALA A 6 -4.56 17.71 5.87
C ALA A 6 -4.95 16.48 5.04
N VAL A 7 -6.15 15.93 5.26
CA VAL A 7 -6.71 14.76 4.57
C VAL A 7 -8.21 15.01 4.38
N SER A 8 -8.70 14.94 3.13
CA SER A 8 -10.14 15.10 2.84
C SER A 8 -10.98 13.96 3.41
N ASP A 9 -12.28 14.19 3.59
CA ASP A 9 -13.19 13.16 4.10
C ASP A 9 -13.32 11.98 3.12
N GLU A 10 -13.21 12.21 1.81
CA GLU A 10 -13.11 11.14 0.81
C GLU A 10 -11.87 10.27 1.03
N LEU A 11 -10.72 10.89 1.30
CA LEU A 11 -9.48 10.18 1.54
C LEU A 11 -9.55 9.38 2.85
N LYS A 12 -10.17 9.93 3.91
CA LYS A 12 -10.45 9.17 5.14
C LYS A 12 -11.36 7.98 4.88
N SER A 13 -12.42 8.16 4.08
CA SER A 13 -13.34 7.07 3.73
C SER A 13 -12.61 5.94 2.99
N VAL A 14 -11.71 6.27 2.05
CA VAL A 14 -10.88 5.28 1.38
C VAL A 14 -9.95 4.57 2.38
N ILE A 15 -9.28 5.31 3.26
CA ILE A 15 -8.39 4.73 4.26
C ILE A 15 -9.16 3.73 5.14
N VAL A 16 -10.33 4.11 5.64
CA VAL A 16 -11.20 3.22 6.43
C VAL A 16 -11.59 1.97 5.63
N GLN A 17 -12.01 2.13 4.37
CA GLN A 17 -12.33 1.01 3.49
C GLN A 17 -11.14 0.06 3.31
N LEU A 18 -9.93 0.59 3.11
CA LEU A 18 -8.70 -0.20 2.95
C LEU A 18 -8.32 -0.92 4.26
N MET A 19 -8.44 -0.26 5.41
CA MET A 19 -8.15 -0.86 6.72
C MET A 19 -9.16 -1.94 7.14
N GLN A 20 -10.36 -1.94 6.57
CA GLN A 20 -11.39 -2.95 6.82
C GLN A 20 -11.31 -4.17 5.89
N ALA A 21 -10.47 -4.13 4.85
CA ALA A 21 -10.34 -5.25 3.92
C ALA A 21 -9.47 -6.35 4.51
N ASP A 22 -10.00 -7.58 4.61
CA ASP A 22 -9.29 -8.73 5.19
C ASP A 22 -7.95 -9.04 4.51
N CYS A 23 -7.87 -8.81 3.19
CA CYS A 23 -6.64 -8.98 2.41
C CYS A 23 -5.57 -7.90 2.70
N LEU A 24 -5.93 -6.82 3.39
CA LEU A 24 -5.04 -5.71 3.77
C LEU A 24 -4.80 -5.64 5.28
N LYS A 25 -5.31 -6.58 6.09
CA LYS A 25 -5.23 -6.54 7.55
C LYS A 25 -3.80 -6.46 8.11
N ASP A 26 -2.83 -7.00 7.37
CA ASP A 26 -1.42 -7.05 7.76
C ASP A 26 -0.61 -5.86 7.19
N PHE A 27 -1.30 -4.91 6.54
CA PHE A 27 -0.73 -3.69 6.00
C PHE A 27 -1.02 -2.51 6.93
N ASN A 28 0.00 -1.66 7.07
CA ASN A 28 -0.05 -0.43 7.83
C ASN A 28 -0.06 0.77 6.90
N LEU A 29 -0.76 1.83 7.31
CA LEU A 29 -0.69 3.13 6.65
C LEU A 29 0.68 3.78 6.93
N GLY A 30 1.44 4.01 5.87
CA GLY A 30 2.79 4.57 5.92
C GLY A 30 2.90 5.96 5.33
N GLY A 31 4.16 6.38 5.21
CA GLY A 31 4.55 7.56 4.44
C GLY A 31 3.99 8.88 4.98
N GLY A 32 3.89 9.84 4.05
CA GLY A 32 3.47 11.21 4.35
C GLY A 32 2.02 11.32 4.82
N THR A 33 1.17 10.34 4.51
CA THR A 33 -0.26 10.33 4.83
C THR A 33 -0.49 10.03 6.30
N ASN A 34 0.22 9.06 6.88
CA ASN A 34 0.16 8.79 8.32
C ASN A 34 0.69 10.00 9.13
N LEU A 35 1.75 10.67 8.64
CA LEU A 35 2.28 11.90 9.26
C LEU A 35 1.32 13.09 9.11
N ALA A 36 0.67 13.24 7.95
CA ALA A 36 -0.33 14.28 7.71
C ALA A 36 -1.54 14.13 8.63
N ILE A 37 -2.02 12.90 8.84
CA ILE A 37 -3.12 12.61 9.79
C ILE A 37 -2.71 12.95 11.23
N ARG A 38 -1.51 12.56 11.65
CA ARG A 38 -1.06 12.74 13.04
C ARG A 38 -0.66 14.17 13.39
N HIS A 39 -0.10 14.91 12.43
CA HIS A 39 0.54 16.21 12.70
C HIS A 39 -0.11 17.38 11.97
N ASN A 40 -1.11 17.15 11.10
CA ASN A 40 -1.76 18.16 10.26
C ASN A 40 -0.77 19.08 9.52
N HIS A 41 0.43 18.56 9.22
CA HIS A 41 1.57 19.38 8.81
C HIS A 41 1.54 19.72 7.31
N ARG A 42 0.79 18.95 6.51
CA ARG A 42 0.57 19.23 5.08
C ARG A 42 -0.66 18.50 4.56
N VAL A 43 -1.24 18.99 3.47
CA VAL A 43 -2.19 18.24 2.67
C VAL A 43 -1.49 17.00 2.07
N SER A 44 -2.07 15.83 2.29
CA SER A 44 -1.64 14.57 1.66
C SER A 44 -2.74 14.06 0.75
N THR A 45 -2.37 13.71 -0.47
CA THR A 45 -3.30 13.21 -1.48
C THR A 45 -3.01 11.78 -1.91
N ASP A 46 -1.93 11.17 -1.42
CA ASP A 46 -1.54 9.78 -1.70
C ASP A 46 -1.81 8.90 -0.46
N ILE A 47 -1.83 7.57 -0.61
CA ILE A 47 -1.87 6.59 0.49
C ILE A 47 -0.75 5.59 0.23
N ASP A 48 0.19 5.44 1.16
CA ASP A 48 1.19 4.38 1.13
C ASP A 48 0.78 3.25 2.09
N LEU A 49 0.77 2.01 1.61
CA LEU A 49 0.53 0.82 2.44
C LEU A 49 1.80 -0.04 2.47
N PHE A 50 2.17 -0.55 3.65
CA PHE A 50 3.33 -1.41 3.82
C PHE A 50 3.03 -2.54 4.82
N SER A 51 3.53 -3.74 4.58
CA SER A 51 3.46 -4.87 5.52
C SER A 51 4.76 -4.94 6.34
N GLN A 52 4.68 -5.49 7.56
CA GLN A 52 5.88 -5.71 8.40
C GLN A 52 6.57 -7.06 8.15
N GLY A 53 6.00 -7.91 7.29
CA GLY A 53 6.56 -9.23 6.96
C GLY A 53 6.24 -9.66 5.53
N VAL A 54 6.66 -10.88 5.22
CA VAL A 54 6.45 -11.54 3.92
C VAL A 54 4.96 -11.62 3.62
N VAL A 55 4.56 -11.14 2.45
CA VAL A 55 3.20 -11.30 1.92
C VAL A 55 3.28 -12.36 0.85
N GLY A 56 2.70 -13.54 1.12
CA GLY A 56 2.68 -14.64 0.14
C GLY A 56 1.91 -14.25 -1.13
N VAL A 57 2.26 -14.91 -2.23
CA VAL A 57 1.66 -14.68 -3.56
C VAL A 57 0.14 -14.76 -3.51
N GLU A 58 -0.44 -15.72 -2.80
CA GLU A 58 -1.89 -15.87 -2.69
C GLU A 58 -2.56 -14.62 -2.11
N ARG A 59 -1.94 -14.01 -1.10
CA ARG A 59 -2.42 -12.76 -0.51
C ARG A 59 -2.29 -11.59 -1.49
N LEU A 60 -1.21 -11.53 -2.26
CA LEU A 60 -1.07 -10.53 -3.33
C LEU A 60 -2.13 -10.72 -4.43
N ARG A 61 -2.53 -11.95 -4.74
CA ARG A 61 -3.63 -12.24 -5.69
C ARG A 61 -4.98 -11.76 -5.14
N GLU A 62 -5.27 -12.02 -3.88
CA GLU A 62 -6.47 -11.52 -3.19
C GLU A 62 -6.53 -9.99 -3.23
N MET A 63 -5.42 -9.32 -2.91
CA MET A 63 -5.32 -7.86 -2.98
C MET A 63 -5.56 -7.35 -4.41
N SER A 64 -4.93 -7.96 -5.41
CA SER A 64 -5.14 -7.59 -6.80
C SER A 64 -6.62 -7.70 -7.21
N ALA A 65 -7.27 -8.83 -6.88
CA ALA A 65 -8.69 -9.03 -7.14
C ALA A 65 -9.55 -7.98 -6.41
N TYR A 66 -9.23 -7.69 -5.15
CA TYR A 66 -9.89 -6.66 -4.37
C TYR A 66 -9.82 -5.28 -5.04
N PHE A 67 -8.64 -4.84 -5.48
CA PHE A 67 -8.48 -3.55 -6.16
C PHE A 67 -9.19 -3.50 -7.51
N LYS A 68 -9.12 -4.58 -8.31
CA LYS A 68 -9.84 -4.70 -9.59
C LYS A 68 -11.36 -4.61 -9.40
N SER A 69 -11.89 -5.15 -8.30
CA SER A 69 -13.33 -5.14 -8.02
C SER A 69 -13.81 -3.83 -7.40
N ASN A 70 -13.11 -3.31 -6.40
CA ASN A 70 -13.56 -2.16 -5.60
C ASN A 70 -13.20 -0.80 -6.19
N PHE A 71 -12.20 -0.76 -7.08
CA PHE A 71 -11.70 0.48 -7.69
C PHE A 71 -11.69 0.40 -9.21
N LYS A 72 -12.60 -0.37 -9.83
CA LYS A 72 -12.63 -0.61 -11.29
C LYS A 72 -12.53 0.68 -12.11
N ASP A 73 -13.36 1.68 -11.80
CA ASP A 73 -13.41 2.96 -12.53
C ASP A 73 -12.28 3.93 -12.11
N GLY A 74 -11.57 3.58 -11.04
CA GLY A 74 -10.45 4.32 -10.48
C GLY A 74 -9.09 3.69 -10.76
N LEU A 75 -9.00 2.50 -11.34
CA LEU A 75 -7.74 1.77 -11.46
C LEU A 75 -6.89 2.37 -12.57
N LEU A 76 -5.87 3.14 -12.17
CA LEU A 76 -4.93 3.80 -13.08
C LEU A 76 -3.78 2.88 -13.50
N GLY A 77 -3.44 1.92 -12.65
CA GLY A 77 -2.40 0.95 -12.96
C GLY A 77 -2.33 -0.16 -11.93
N LEU A 78 -2.07 -1.38 -12.41
CA LEU A 78 -1.87 -2.55 -11.57
C LEU A 78 -0.73 -3.36 -12.20
N LEU A 79 0.33 -3.58 -11.43
CA LEU A 79 1.51 -4.31 -11.85
C LEU A 79 1.70 -5.48 -10.89
N GLU A 80 1.67 -6.70 -11.45
CA GLU A 80 1.91 -7.97 -10.78
C GLU A 80 3.22 -8.54 -11.32
N GLU A 81 4.23 -8.70 -10.47
CA GLU A 81 5.55 -9.23 -10.87
C GLU A 81 5.94 -10.41 -9.99
N ASN A 82 6.56 -11.44 -10.59
CA ASN A 82 7.10 -12.62 -9.90
C ASN A 82 6.10 -13.36 -8.99
N PHE A 83 4.82 -13.43 -9.36
CA PHE A 83 3.76 -14.19 -8.67
C PHE A 83 3.96 -15.73 -8.70
N GLY A 84 5.18 -16.21 -8.97
CA GLY A 84 5.58 -17.61 -8.81
C GLY A 84 6.61 -17.82 -7.69
N ASP A 85 7.04 -16.75 -7.01
CA ASP A 85 8.04 -16.77 -5.96
C ASP A 85 7.60 -15.86 -4.81
N ASP A 86 7.23 -16.45 -3.66
CA ASP A 86 6.77 -15.72 -2.47
C ASP A 86 7.80 -14.71 -1.93
N GLN A 87 9.09 -14.86 -2.25
CA GLN A 87 10.14 -13.96 -1.78
C GLN A 87 10.34 -12.76 -2.71
N MET A 88 10.03 -12.93 -4.00
CA MET A 88 10.29 -11.93 -5.04
C MET A 88 9.01 -11.32 -5.62
N ALA A 89 7.84 -11.80 -5.20
CA ALA A 89 6.55 -11.32 -5.65
C ALA A 89 6.34 -9.85 -5.27
N PHE A 90 5.83 -9.08 -6.23
CA PHE A 90 5.66 -7.64 -6.11
C PHE A 90 4.32 -7.22 -6.69
N LEU A 91 3.59 -6.39 -5.93
CA LEU A 91 2.34 -5.79 -6.37
C LEU A 91 2.41 -4.27 -6.20
N ARG A 92 2.20 -3.55 -7.30
CA ARG A 92 1.96 -2.10 -7.28
C ARG A 92 0.57 -1.81 -7.79
N VAL A 93 -0.16 -0.98 -7.04
CA VAL A 93 -1.50 -0.55 -7.43
C VAL A 93 -1.57 0.96 -7.36
N ASN A 94 -1.98 1.57 -8.45
CA ASN A 94 -2.35 2.97 -8.55
C ASN A 94 -3.85 3.04 -8.79
N VAL A 95 -4.62 3.54 -7.84
CA VAL A 95 -6.04 3.84 -8.01
C VAL A 95 -6.29 5.32 -7.80
N GLN A 96 -7.38 5.85 -8.33
CA GLN A 96 -7.91 7.16 -8.01
C GLN A 96 -9.36 7.03 -7.58
N ARG A 97 -9.79 7.88 -6.66
CA ARG A 97 -11.22 8.04 -6.38
C ARG A 97 -11.54 9.51 -6.33
N ASN A 98 -12.45 9.96 -7.19
CA ASN A 98 -12.84 11.37 -7.31
C ASN A 98 -11.64 12.34 -7.46
N GLY A 99 -10.62 11.93 -8.21
CA GLY A 99 -9.39 12.72 -8.43
C GLY A 99 -8.31 12.60 -7.36
N VAL A 100 -8.52 11.82 -6.29
CA VAL A 100 -7.52 11.56 -5.26
C VAL A 100 -6.71 10.29 -5.60
N PRO A 101 -5.40 10.38 -5.88
CA PRO A 101 -4.56 9.23 -6.19
C PRO A 101 -4.24 8.39 -4.94
N ILE A 102 -4.16 7.09 -5.09
CA ILE A 102 -3.93 6.11 -4.00
C ILE A 102 -2.89 5.14 -4.56
N LYS A 103 -1.74 5.04 -3.87
CA LYS A 103 -0.57 4.32 -4.39
C LYS A 103 -0.11 3.24 -3.41
N ASN A 104 -0.49 2.01 -3.67
CA ASN A 104 0.06 0.89 -2.92
C ASN A 104 1.40 0.44 -3.54
N ARG A 105 2.44 0.32 -2.71
CA ARG A 105 3.74 -0.27 -3.08
C ARG A 105 4.11 -1.32 -2.03
N HIS A 106 3.95 -2.60 -2.37
CA HIS A 106 4.54 -3.68 -1.60
C HIS A 106 5.89 -4.05 -2.21
N HIS A 107 7.01 -3.85 -1.50
CA HIS A 107 8.33 -4.25 -1.97
C HIS A 107 8.79 -5.54 -1.25
N PRO A 108 9.35 -6.54 -1.96
CA PRO A 108 9.79 -7.81 -1.38
C PRO A 108 10.92 -7.70 -0.34
N GLU A 109 11.55 -6.54 -0.22
CA GLU A 109 12.81 -6.37 0.55
C GLU A 109 12.64 -6.40 2.08
N TYR A 110 11.42 -6.58 2.59
CA TYR A 110 11.14 -6.80 4.02
C TYR A 110 11.08 -8.28 4.43
N SER A 111 11.29 -9.21 3.50
CA SER A 111 11.31 -10.66 3.76
C SER A 111 12.69 -11.20 4.15
N ILE A 112 13.72 -10.37 4.07
CA ILE A 112 15.09 -10.76 4.45
C ILE A 112 15.31 -10.41 5.92
N ALA A 113 15.00 -11.35 6.81
CA ALA A 113 15.68 -11.37 8.10
C ALA A 113 17.20 -11.50 7.82
N PRO A 114 18.08 -10.73 8.47
CA PRO A 114 19.50 -10.77 8.19
C PRO A 114 20.09 -12.06 8.80
N SER A 115 20.00 -13.17 8.10
CA SER A 115 20.79 -14.36 8.40
C SER A 115 21.75 -14.64 7.25
N HIS A 116 23.03 -14.39 7.52
CA HIS A 116 24.21 -14.68 6.70
C HIS A 116 24.63 -13.62 5.66
N ARG A 117 25.08 -12.45 6.13
CA ARG A 117 26.30 -11.88 5.56
C ARG A 117 27.47 -12.78 5.99
N ASN A 118 27.73 -13.82 5.21
CA ASN A 118 29.08 -14.36 5.17
C ASN A 118 29.92 -13.32 4.44
N ILE A 119 30.68 -12.56 5.21
CA ILE A 119 31.77 -11.74 4.73
C ILE A 119 32.83 -12.73 4.26
N LEU A 120 32.78 -13.13 2.99
CA LEU A 120 33.96 -13.65 2.30
C LEU A 120 34.78 -12.44 1.89
N GLN A 121 35.72 -12.07 2.75
CA GLN A 121 36.94 -11.42 2.30
C GLN A 121 37.72 -12.46 1.49
N HIS A 122 37.92 -12.19 0.20
CA HIS A 122 39.12 -12.56 -0.55
C HIS A 122 39.36 -11.49 -1.60
#